data_AF-J0JIE6-F1
#
_entry.id   AF-J0JIE6-F1
#
_cell.length_a   1.000
_cell.length_b   1.000
_cell.length_c   1.000
_cell.angle_alpha   90.00
_cell.angle_beta   90.00
_cell.angle_gamma   90.00
#
_symmetry.space_group_name_H-M   'P 1'
#
loop_
_entity.id
_entity.type
_entity.pdbx_description
1 polymer ?
#
loop_
_entity_poly.entity_id
_entity_poly.type
_entity_poly.pdbx_seq_one_letter_code
_entity_poly.pdbx_strand_id
1 'polypeptide(L)'
;MEIDIKALKPESFVIDYFSMDKNALDARRFHKMLEITEQEALLLFGDGVMVNYSSVNHERIASVIESWYKEYNEETKIYQWNRYLWSRSAGIYKSEPKPFKNGACPFIVAKLYMDELNNYYGLFRDIKPMQDFINYAENRMGNMMGSFKAMFEEDAVVDVAEFVETMSLDNAIAKVRPNALKDHKIQFMNNQADLSALSQKAEQKRQLLRLLAGLNDESLGMAVNRQSGVAIAQRKESGLMGLQTFLKATDEMDRLVFRLAISFICEYFTKEQVFKIVDRKVGDRYFKINSSDNNKIRPLKFDLILKSQLKTESRDEKWYNWNELLKILAPIRPDLVPNLVPLMLNDMDSPITNDVLEAIQNANALQQESAKANAPYNQQIQALQIQKLQAEILELQAKAHKYAEQGALSQTTNESEKINQAVAISEMQQENANNANNETPANKPNKKLKTSDKTTWRKYPSAQNLDY
;
A
#
# COMPACT_ATOMS: atom_id res chain seq x y z
N MET A 1 -4.10 -22.17 -29.16
CA MET A 1 -5.07 -21.07 -29.04
C MET A 1 -4.37 -20.03 -28.22
N GLU A 2 -4.34 -18.82 -28.72
CA GLU A 2 -3.69 -17.66 -28.13
C GLU A 2 -4.73 -16.55 -28.15
N ILE A 3 -4.82 -15.78 -27.07
CA ILE A 3 -5.76 -14.66 -26.95
C ILE A 3 -4.90 -13.41 -26.81
N ASP A 4 -4.69 -12.72 -27.93
CA ASP A 4 -4.02 -11.42 -27.95
C ASP A 4 -4.98 -10.31 -27.51
N ILE A 5 -4.44 -9.31 -26.81
CA ILE A 5 -5.18 -8.17 -26.26
C ILE A 5 -4.66 -6.90 -26.94
N LYS A 6 -5.16 -6.64 -28.14
CA LYS A 6 -4.73 -5.51 -28.98
C LYS A 6 -5.53 -4.25 -28.65
N ALA A 7 -4.84 -3.22 -28.16
CA ALA A 7 -5.39 -1.88 -28.04
C ALA A 7 -5.74 -1.30 -29.43
N LEU A 8 -6.91 -0.67 -29.55
CA LEU A 8 -7.37 0.02 -30.76
C LEU A 8 -7.11 1.54 -30.64
N LYS A 9 -6.82 2.21 -31.76
CA LYS A 9 -6.77 3.69 -31.78
C LYS A 9 -8.18 4.24 -31.55
N PRO A 10 -8.43 5.17 -30.62
CA PRO A 10 -9.77 5.74 -30.41
C PRO A 10 -10.38 6.36 -31.67
N GLU A 11 -9.56 7.00 -32.51
CA GLU A 11 -9.96 7.57 -33.80
C GLU A 11 -10.52 6.52 -34.78
N SER A 12 -10.10 5.26 -34.66
CA SER A 12 -10.55 4.13 -35.49
C SER A 12 -11.79 3.43 -34.94
N PHE A 13 -12.37 3.88 -33.81
CA PHE A 13 -13.43 3.14 -33.12
C PHE A 13 -14.57 4.05 -32.66
N VAL A 14 -15.79 3.76 -33.16
CA VAL A 14 -17.01 4.51 -32.85
C VAL A 14 -17.99 3.62 -32.09
N ILE A 15 -18.48 4.15 -30.97
CA ILE A 15 -19.45 3.50 -30.07
C ILE A 15 -20.86 3.99 -30.41
N ASP A 16 -21.90 3.23 -30.06
CA ASP A 16 -23.29 3.69 -30.15
C ASP A 16 -23.51 5.01 -29.39
N TYR A 17 -23.96 6.06 -30.08
CA TYR A 17 -24.19 7.40 -29.52
C TYR A 17 -25.18 7.42 -28.33
N PHE A 18 -26.09 6.45 -28.26
CA PHE A 18 -27.07 6.31 -27.19
C PHE A 18 -26.54 5.49 -25.98
N SER A 19 -25.30 5.00 -26.03
CA SER A 19 -24.67 4.29 -24.91
C SER A 19 -24.30 5.26 -23.79
N MET A 20 -25.01 5.19 -22.67
CA MET A 20 -24.79 5.96 -21.45
C MET A 20 -24.07 5.16 -20.36
N ASP A 21 -23.96 3.84 -20.48
CA ASP A 21 -23.13 3.04 -19.57
C ASP A 21 -21.63 3.39 -19.71
N LYS A 22 -20.90 3.42 -18.59
CA LYS A 22 -19.45 3.67 -18.56
C LYS A 22 -18.68 2.58 -19.30
N ASN A 23 -19.11 1.33 -19.20
CA ASN A 23 -18.45 0.19 -19.81
C ASN A 23 -19.10 -0.21 -21.16
N ALA A 24 -19.98 0.65 -21.71
CA ALA A 24 -20.73 0.48 -22.95
C ALA A 24 -21.51 -0.85 -23.07
N LEU A 25 -21.92 -1.47 -21.96
CA LEU A 25 -22.64 -2.74 -21.94
C LEU A 25 -24.09 -2.63 -22.48
N ASP A 26 -24.60 -1.40 -22.51
CA ASP A 26 -25.89 -1.00 -23.09
C ASP A 26 -25.85 -0.79 -24.62
N ALA A 27 -24.66 -0.63 -25.21
CA ALA A 27 -24.50 -0.31 -26.62
C ALA A 27 -25.10 -1.39 -27.53
N ARG A 28 -25.77 -0.95 -28.61
CA ARG A 28 -26.38 -1.84 -29.59
C ARG A 28 -25.50 -2.06 -30.83
N ARG A 29 -24.45 -1.25 -30.97
CA ARG A 29 -23.54 -1.25 -32.12
C ARG A 29 -22.14 -0.76 -31.75
N PHE A 30 -21.15 -1.31 -32.42
CA PHE A 30 -19.77 -0.82 -32.43
C PHE A 30 -19.27 -0.79 -33.88
N HIS A 31 -18.49 0.23 -34.24
CA HIS A 31 -17.94 0.39 -35.58
C HIS A 31 -16.44 0.60 -35.50
N LYS A 32 -15.67 -0.34 -36.03
CA LYS A 32 -14.21 -0.28 -36.11
C LYS A 32 -13.82 0.01 -37.55
N MET A 33 -13.29 1.20 -37.79
CA MET A 33 -12.78 1.63 -39.09
C MET A 33 -11.39 1.02 -39.31
N LEU A 34 -11.20 0.44 -40.48
CA LEU A 34 -10.03 -0.33 -40.87
C LEU A 34 -9.53 0.21 -42.22
N GLU A 35 -8.27 0.63 -42.24
CA GLU A 35 -7.52 0.85 -43.46
C GLU A 35 -6.64 -0.39 -43.64
N ILE A 36 -6.85 -1.12 -44.74
CA ILE A 36 -6.17 -2.39 -45.02
C ILE A 36 -5.53 -2.36 -46.41
N THR A 37 -4.42 -3.05 -46.58
CA THR A 37 -3.75 -3.21 -47.88
C THR A 37 -4.54 -4.11 -48.83
N GLU A 38 -4.26 -4.01 -50.13
CA GLU A 38 -4.80 -4.92 -51.16
C GLU A 38 -4.58 -6.41 -50.83
N GLN A 39 -3.43 -6.77 -50.22
CA GLN A 39 -3.13 -8.14 -49.80
C GLN A 39 -3.99 -8.61 -48.61
N GLU A 40 -4.20 -7.75 -47.60
CA GLU A 40 -5.07 -8.06 -46.46
C GLU A 40 -6.55 -8.13 -46.88
N ALA A 41 -6.98 -7.27 -47.81
CA ALA A 41 -8.33 -7.31 -48.36
C ALA A 41 -8.61 -8.64 -49.09
N LEU A 42 -7.68 -9.08 -49.95
CA LEU A 42 -7.77 -10.38 -50.62
C LEU A 42 -7.81 -11.55 -49.61
N LEU A 43 -7.04 -11.49 -48.52
CA LEU A 43 -7.06 -12.53 -47.47
C LEU A 43 -8.38 -12.54 -46.67
N LEU A 44 -9.01 -11.38 -46.43
CA LEU A 44 -10.23 -11.25 -45.63
C LEU A 44 -11.53 -11.58 -46.41
N PHE A 45 -11.55 -11.28 -47.71
CA PHE A 45 -12.75 -11.39 -48.55
C PHE A 45 -12.65 -12.44 -49.67
N GLY A 46 -11.44 -12.77 -50.12
CA GLY A 46 -11.18 -13.61 -51.29
C GLY A 46 -11.48 -12.91 -52.61
N ASP A 47 -11.09 -13.54 -53.71
CA ASP A 47 -11.16 -12.99 -55.09
C ASP A 47 -12.59 -12.71 -55.59
N GLY A 48 -13.62 -13.18 -54.87
CA GLY A 48 -15.03 -13.05 -55.24
C GLY A 48 -15.68 -11.71 -54.88
N VAL A 49 -14.98 -10.79 -54.21
CA VAL A 49 -15.55 -9.52 -53.72
C VAL A 49 -14.82 -8.32 -54.34
N MET A 50 -15.57 -7.48 -55.07
CA MET A 50 -15.05 -6.23 -55.62
C MET A 50 -14.89 -5.16 -54.53
N VAL A 51 -13.75 -5.17 -53.86
CA VAL A 51 -13.36 -4.16 -52.88
C VAL A 51 -12.96 -2.86 -53.57
N ASN A 52 -13.42 -1.72 -53.07
CA ASN A 52 -13.02 -0.40 -53.56
C ASN A 52 -11.71 0.07 -52.88
N TYR A 53 -10.72 0.46 -53.69
CA TYR A 53 -9.39 0.87 -53.24
C TYR A 53 -9.11 2.35 -53.55
N SER A 54 -8.62 3.08 -52.56
CA SER A 54 -7.97 4.38 -52.73
C SER A 54 -6.46 4.22 -52.89
N SER A 55 -5.83 5.09 -53.70
CA SER A 55 -4.37 5.19 -53.79
C SER A 55 -3.87 6.27 -52.82
N VAL A 56 -3.02 5.87 -51.86
CA VAL A 56 -2.39 6.78 -50.89
C VAL A 56 -0.91 6.44 -50.85
N ASN A 57 -0.02 7.42 -50.98
CA ASN A 57 1.44 7.24 -50.97
C ASN A 57 1.99 6.18 -51.96
N HIS A 58 1.27 5.93 -53.08
CA HIS A 58 1.49 4.87 -54.08
C HIS A 58 1.07 3.45 -53.66
N GLU A 59 0.47 3.27 -52.49
CA GLU A 59 -0.11 2.00 -52.04
C GLU A 59 -1.63 1.97 -52.26
N ARG A 60 -2.17 0.78 -52.54
CA ARG A 60 -3.61 0.54 -52.64
C ARG A 60 -4.18 0.15 -51.29
N ILE A 61 -5.02 1.01 -50.74
CA ILE A 61 -5.64 0.86 -49.43
C ILE A 61 -7.15 0.80 -49.59
N ALA A 62 -7.80 -0.19 -48.98
CA ALA A 62 -9.24 -0.26 -48.85
C ALA A 62 -9.70 0.30 -47.50
N SER A 63 -10.69 1.21 -47.53
CA SER A 63 -11.37 1.66 -46.31
C SER A 63 -12.57 0.76 -46.03
N VAL A 64 -12.46 -0.03 -44.97
CA VAL A 64 -13.43 -1.03 -44.51
C VAL A 64 -13.95 -0.63 -43.14
N ILE A 65 -15.23 -0.90 -42.86
CA ILE A 65 -15.84 -0.72 -41.55
C ILE A 65 -16.26 -2.10 -41.06
N GLU A 66 -15.64 -2.55 -39.97
CA GLU A 66 -16.07 -3.70 -39.19
C GLU A 66 -17.14 -3.25 -38.19
N SER A 67 -18.41 -3.42 -38.58
CA SER A 67 -19.57 -3.17 -37.73
C SER A 67 -19.96 -4.42 -36.96
N TRP A 68 -20.25 -4.26 -35.68
CA TRP A 68 -20.87 -5.27 -34.84
C TRP A 68 -22.22 -4.74 -34.37
N TYR A 69 -23.30 -5.49 -34.58
CA TYR A 69 -24.66 -5.13 -34.18
C TYR A 69 -25.27 -6.17 -33.24
N LYS A 70 -26.02 -5.72 -32.23
CA LYS A 70 -26.71 -6.53 -31.23
C LYS A 70 -28.17 -6.69 -31.64
N GLU A 71 -28.45 -7.75 -32.38
CA GLU A 71 -29.74 -7.97 -33.04
C GLU A 71 -30.56 -9.04 -32.30
N TYR A 72 -31.88 -8.94 -32.38
CA TYR A 72 -32.78 -9.94 -31.82
C TYR A 72 -33.03 -11.03 -32.85
N ASN A 73 -32.58 -12.26 -32.56
CA ASN A 73 -32.87 -13.41 -33.42
C ASN A 73 -34.21 -14.04 -32.98
N GLU A 74 -35.22 -14.00 -33.85
CA GLU A 74 -36.59 -14.43 -33.53
C GLU A 74 -36.73 -15.93 -33.26
N GLU A 75 -35.92 -16.76 -33.92
CA GLU A 75 -35.93 -18.23 -33.78
C GLU A 75 -35.46 -18.67 -32.38
N THR A 76 -34.33 -18.10 -31.92
CA THR A 76 -33.71 -18.39 -30.62
C THR A 76 -34.24 -17.52 -29.49
N LYS A 77 -34.96 -16.43 -29.81
CA LYS A 77 -35.52 -15.43 -28.90
C LYS A 77 -34.48 -14.72 -28.01
N ILE A 78 -33.23 -14.68 -28.48
CA ILE A 78 -32.06 -14.16 -27.75
C ILE A 78 -31.41 -13.04 -28.57
N TYR A 79 -30.93 -12.00 -27.89
CA TYR A 79 -30.08 -10.97 -28.49
C TYR A 79 -28.67 -11.53 -28.75
N GLN A 80 -28.20 -11.43 -29.98
CA GLN A 80 -26.89 -11.96 -30.41
C GLN A 80 -26.09 -10.87 -31.11
N TRP A 81 -24.75 -10.94 -31.02
CA TRP A 81 -23.87 -10.05 -31.76
C TRP A 81 -23.56 -10.63 -33.15
N ASN A 82 -23.88 -9.88 -34.20
CA ASN A 82 -23.59 -10.20 -35.61
C ASN A 82 -22.53 -9.24 -36.15
N ARG A 83 -21.63 -9.74 -37.03
CA ARG A 83 -20.56 -8.94 -37.66
C ARG A 83 -20.86 -8.65 -39.13
N TYR A 84 -20.61 -7.42 -39.55
CA TYR A 84 -20.75 -6.94 -40.92
C TYR A 84 -19.49 -6.17 -41.32
N LEU A 85 -18.85 -6.60 -42.40
CA LEU A 85 -17.73 -5.91 -43.05
C LEU A 85 -18.27 -5.20 -44.29
N TRP A 86 -18.13 -3.88 -44.35
CA TRP A 86 -18.72 -3.04 -45.41
C TRP A 86 -17.87 -1.81 -45.69
N SER A 87 -18.16 -1.09 -46.77
CA SER A 87 -17.58 0.23 -47.06
C SER A 87 -18.65 1.23 -47.47
N ARG A 88 -18.43 2.52 -47.17
CA ARG A 88 -19.38 3.60 -47.46
C ARG A 88 -19.67 3.78 -48.95
N SER A 89 -18.78 3.30 -49.83
CA SER A 89 -18.87 3.45 -51.29
C SER A 89 -19.39 2.19 -52.00
N ALA A 90 -19.11 0.99 -51.48
CA ALA A 90 -19.40 -0.28 -52.14
C ALA A 90 -20.49 -1.13 -51.44
N GLY A 91 -20.96 -0.73 -50.25
CA GLY A 91 -21.93 -1.50 -49.48
C GLY A 91 -21.28 -2.64 -48.68
N ILE A 92 -22.04 -3.71 -48.43
CA ILE A 92 -21.62 -4.83 -47.57
C ILE A 92 -20.79 -5.83 -48.36
N TYR A 93 -19.55 -6.06 -47.90
CA TYR A 93 -18.63 -7.06 -48.45
C TYR A 93 -18.86 -8.45 -47.85
N LYS A 94 -19.18 -8.53 -46.55
CA LYS A 94 -19.36 -9.82 -45.84
C LYS A 94 -20.27 -9.66 -44.62
N SER A 95 -21.18 -10.60 -44.44
CA SER A 95 -22.00 -10.75 -43.22
C SER A 95 -21.68 -12.07 -42.53
N GLU A 96 -21.46 -12.02 -41.22
CA GLU A 96 -21.14 -13.17 -40.37
C GLU A 96 -22.11 -13.17 -39.17
N PRO A 97 -23.22 -13.92 -39.22
CA PRO A 97 -24.11 -14.06 -38.09
C PRO A 97 -23.42 -14.85 -36.97
N LYS A 98 -23.52 -14.35 -35.74
CA LYS A 98 -22.98 -14.97 -34.52
C LYS A 98 -21.56 -15.57 -34.66
N PRO A 99 -20.51 -14.76 -34.94
CA PRO A 99 -19.16 -15.24 -35.26
C PRO A 99 -18.45 -15.95 -34.08
N PHE A 100 -18.88 -15.71 -32.83
CA PHE A 100 -18.40 -16.43 -31.65
C PHE A 100 -19.48 -17.34 -31.06
N LYS A 101 -19.09 -18.50 -30.51
CA LYS A 101 -20.02 -19.52 -29.98
C LYS A 101 -20.88 -19.00 -28.81
N ASN A 102 -20.31 -18.18 -27.94
CA ASN A 102 -21.01 -17.46 -26.87
C ASN A 102 -21.95 -16.35 -27.39
N GLY A 103 -21.81 -15.92 -28.65
CA GLY A 103 -22.51 -14.77 -29.22
C GLY A 103 -22.06 -13.43 -28.63
N ALA A 104 -20.87 -13.35 -28.01
CA ALA A 104 -20.34 -12.14 -27.41
C ALA A 104 -19.67 -11.20 -28.44
N CYS A 105 -19.57 -9.92 -28.07
CA CYS A 105 -18.73 -8.95 -28.77
C CYS A 105 -17.26 -9.10 -28.30
N PRO A 106 -16.26 -8.98 -29.19
CA PRO A 106 -14.84 -9.01 -28.80
C PRO A 106 -14.35 -7.68 -28.20
N PHE A 107 -15.13 -6.60 -28.34
CA PHE A 107 -14.73 -5.27 -27.88
C PHE A 107 -15.20 -5.00 -26.45
N ILE A 108 -14.30 -4.38 -25.69
CA ILE A 108 -14.54 -3.85 -24.34
C ILE A 108 -14.09 -2.40 -24.35
N VAL A 109 -14.88 -1.55 -23.70
CA VAL A 109 -14.70 -0.08 -23.69
C VAL A 109 -14.86 0.38 -22.25
N ALA A 110 -14.05 1.35 -21.82
CA ALA A 110 -14.27 2.08 -20.58
C ALA A 110 -14.25 3.59 -20.86
N LYS A 111 -15.33 4.28 -20.48
CA LYS A 111 -15.47 5.74 -20.54
C LYS A 111 -15.15 6.31 -19.15
N LEU A 112 -14.18 7.23 -19.06
CA LEU A 112 -13.80 7.83 -17.79
C LEU A 112 -14.82 8.90 -17.34
N TYR A 113 -15.00 9.93 -18.17
CA TYR A 113 -15.99 10.99 -18.00
C TYR A 113 -16.85 11.11 -19.26
N MET A 114 -18.06 11.66 -19.10
CA MET A 114 -18.98 11.96 -20.19
C MET A 114 -19.57 13.35 -19.99
N ASP A 115 -19.68 14.08 -21.09
CA ASP A 115 -20.27 15.42 -21.18
C ASP A 115 -21.81 15.37 -21.25
N GLU A 116 -22.48 16.52 -21.10
CA GLU A 116 -23.94 16.66 -21.29
C GLU A 116 -24.39 16.24 -22.71
N LEU A 117 -23.47 16.33 -23.67
CA LEU A 117 -23.65 15.91 -25.07
C LEU A 117 -23.21 14.45 -25.33
N ASN A 118 -23.16 13.59 -24.31
CA ASN A 118 -22.63 12.21 -24.34
C ASN A 118 -21.16 12.05 -24.83
N ASN A 119 -20.44 13.13 -25.07
CA ASN A 119 -19.04 13.08 -25.51
C ASN A 119 -18.15 12.54 -24.38
N TYR A 120 -17.49 11.40 -24.59
CA TYR A 120 -16.59 10.80 -23.62
C TYR A 120 -15.20 11.46 -23.65
N TYR A 121 -14.58 11.61 -22.48
CA TYR A 121 -13.27 12.23 -22.36
C TYR A 121 -12.42 11.68 -21.22
N GLY A 122 -11.10 11.89 -21.31
CA GLY A 122 -10.11 11.54 -20.30
C GLY A 122 -9.55 12.75 -19.55
N LEU A 123 -8.76 12.49 -18.50
CA LEU A 123 -8.18 13.48 -17.57
C LEU A 123 -7.54 14.71 -18.24
N PHE A 124 -6.91 14.54 -19.40
CA PHE A 124 -6.18 15.61 -20.09
C PHE A 124 -7.08 16.68 -20.76
N ARG A 125 -8.40 16.47 -20.88
CA ARG A 125 -9.33 17.46 -21.48
C ARG A 125 -9.25 18.79 -20.73
N ASP A 126 -9.30 18.73 -19.40
CA ASP A 126 -9.41 19.91 -18.54
C ASP A 126 -8.03 20.51 -18.24
N ILE A 127 -6.97 19.70 -18.35
CA ILE A 127 -5.56 20.11 -18.23
C ILE A 127 -5.12 20.93 -19.46
N LYS A 128 -5.52 20.52 -20.67
CA LYS A 128 -5.02 21.13 -21.93
C LYS A 128 -5.19 22.66 -21.97
N PRO A 129 -6.35 23.28 -21.67
CA PRO A 129 -6.50 24.74 -21.69
C PRO A 129 -5.58 25.47 -20.69
N MET A 130 -5.19 24.82 -19.60
CA MET A 130 -4.22 25.37 -18.63
C MET A 130 -2.80 25.33 -19.21
N GLN A 131 -2.44 24.22 -19.87
CA GLN A 131 -1.15 24.08 -20.56
C GLN A 131 -1.02 25.05 -21.75
N ASP A 132 -2.07 25.16 -22.58
CA ASP A 132 -2.10 26.11 -23.71
C ASP A 132 -1.95 27.56 -23.23
N PHE A 133 -2.55 27.91 -22.08
CA PHE A 133 -2.35 29.22 -21.45
C PHE A 133 -0.93 29.43 -20.92
N ILE A 134 -0.32 28.42 -20.28
CA ILE A 134 1.07 28.49 -19.79
C ILE A 134 2.03 28.67 -20.98
N ASN A 135 1.87 27.88 -22.04
CA ASN A 135 2.65 28.00 -23.27
C ASN A 135 2.53 29.41 -23.87
N TYR A 136 1.31 29.96 -23.95
CA TYR A 136 1.08 31.33 -24.43
C TYR A 136 1.75 32.38 -23.51
N ALA A 137 1.60 32.23 -22.19
CA ALA A 137 2.18 33.15 -21.21
C ALA A 137 3.71 33.16 -21.27
N GLU A 138 4.36 32.00 -21.35
CA GLU A 138 5.82 31.88 -21.43
C GLU A 138 6.38 32.46 -22.74
N ASN A 139 5.77 32.12 -23.89
CA ASN A 139 6.14 32.72 -25.19
C ASN A 139 5.95 34.24 -25.18
N ARG A 140 4.86 34.74 -24.58
CA ARG A 140 4.58 36.17 -24.49
C ARG A 140 5.53 36.88 -23.53
N MET A 141 5.90 36.27 -22.40
CA MET A 141 6.92 36.79 -21.48
C MET A 141 8.28 36.86 -22.17
N GLY A 142 8.73 35.80 -22.86
CA GLY A 142 9.98 35.81 -23.61
C GLY A 142 10.01 36.92 -24.67
N ASN A 143 8.91 37.09 -25.41
CA ASN A 143 8.76 38.19 -26.36
C ASN A 143 8.79 39.58 -25.70
N MET A 144 8.18 39.75 -24.52
CA MET A 144 8.16 41.02 -23.77
C MET A 144 9.47 41.31 -23.00
N MET A 145 10.35 40.32 -22.81
CA MET A 145 11.73 40.50 -22.35
C MET A 145 12.65 40.86 -23.52
N GLY A 146 12.55 40.15 -24.64
CA GLY A 146 13.34 40.40 -25.86
C GLY A 146 12.83 41.56 -26.74
N SER A 147 11.87 42.37 -26.27
CA SER A 147 11.45 43.58 -26.98
C SER A 147 11.17 44.75 -26.03
N PHE A 148 11.95 45.81 -26.21
CA PHE A 148 11.71 47.12 -25.60
C PHE A 148 10.83 47.98 -26.53
N LYS A 149 10.23 49.03 -25.97
CA LYS A 149 9.58 50.10 -26.74
C LYS A 149 10.00 51.44 -26.18
N ALA A 150 10.65 52.25 -27.00
CA ALA A 150 11.00 53.64 -26.69
C ALA A 150 10.15 54.57 -27.56
N MET A 151 9.52 55.56 -26.92
CA MET A 151 9.02 56.76 -27.59
C MET A 151 10.08 57.84 -27.42
N PHE A 152 10.38 58.59 -28.47
CA PHE A 152 11.32 59.72 -28.41
C PHE A 152 10.86 60.87 -29.30
N GLU A 153 11.16 62.11 -28.91
CA GLU A 153 11.01 63.28 -29.77
C GLU A 153 12.12 63.27 -30.84
N GLU A 154 11.82 63.75 -32.06
CA GLU A 154 12.76 63.83 -33.19
C GLU A 154 14.05 64.61 -32.83
N ASP A 155 13.94 65.61 -31.96
CA ASP A 155 15.07 66.40 -31.44
C ASP A 155 15.85 65.76 -30.27
N ALA A 156 15.43 64.60 -29.75
CA ALA A 156 16.10 63.96 -28.61
C ALA A 156 17.38 63.19 -28.98
N VAL A 157 17.46 62.74 -30.23
CA VAL A 157 18.46 61.79 -30.75
C VAL A 157 19.36 62.47 -31.80
N VAL A 158 20.55 61.91 -32.06
CA VAL A 158 21.48 62.42 -33.09
C VAL A 158 21.35 61.64 -34.40
N ASP A 159 21.41 60.31 -34.34
CA ASP A 159 21.02 59.40 -35.43
C ASP A 159 20.05 58.36 -34.88
N VAL A 160 18.89 58.21 -35.52
CA VAL A 160 17.84 57.26 -35.15
C VAL A 160 18.25 55.82 -35.45
N ALA A 161 19.02 55.57 -36.52
CA ALA A 161 19.48 54.23 -36.88
C ALA A 161 20.49 53.71 -35.85
N GLU A 162 21.55 54.48 -35.58
CA GLU A 162 22.55 54.19 -34.54
C GLU A 162 21.87 53.97 -33.16
N PHE A 163 20.89 54.81 -32.81
CA PHE A 163 20.17 54.69 -31.54
C PHE A 163 19.32 53.41 -31.45
N VAL A 164 18.60 53.02 -32.50
CA VAL A 164 17.78 51.80 -32.51
C VAL A 164 18.64 50.54 -32.52
N GLU A 165 19.71 50.50 -33.31
CA GLU A 165 20.65 49.38 -33.33
C GLU A 165 21.34 49.23 -31.97
N THR A 166 21.85 50.33 -31.41
CA THR A 166 22.47 50.34 -30.07
C THR A 166 21.49 49.88 -28.99
N MET A 167 20.26 50.43 -28.95
CA MET A 167 19.25 50.04 -27.96
C MET A 167 18.73 48.60 -28.11
N SER A 168 19.00 47.92 -29.23
CA SER A 168 18.66 46.51 -29.43
C SER A 168 19.64 45.52 -28.78
N LEU A 169 20.78 46.01 -28.28
CA LEU A 169 21.83 45.21 -27.65
C LEU A 169 21.75 45.27 -26.11
N ASP A 170 21.82 44.11 -25.45
CA ASP A 170 21.91 44.03 -24.00
C ASP A 170 23.15 44.77 -23.47
N ASN A 171 22.94 45.65 -22.48
CA ASN A 171 23.97 46.50 -21.84
C ASN A 171 24.62 47.57 -22.74
N ALA A 172 23.92 48.06 -23.76
CA ALA A 172 24.43 49.11 -24.63
C ALA A 172 24.44 50.52 -24.03
N ILE A 173 25.27 51.41 -24.59
CA ILE A 173 25.42 52.82 -24.18
C ILE A 173 25.02 53.72 -25.37
N ALA A 174 23.75 54.14 -25.41
CA ALA A 174 23.25 55.03 -26.46
C ALA A 174 23.54 56.51 -26.15
N LYS A 175 23.89 57.28 -27.19
CA LYS A 175 24.15 58.71 -27.11
C LYS A 175 22.86 59.52 -27.33
N VAL A 176 22.66 60.55 -26.51
CA VAL A 176 21.45 61.39 -26.46
C VAL A 176 21.83 62.87 -26.45
N ARG A 177 20.95 63.76 -26.91
CA ARG A 177 21.24 65.21 -26.87
C ARG A 177 21.21 65.76 -25.43
N PRO A 178 21.98 66.81 -25.10
CA PRO A 178 21.92 67.47 -23.80
C PRO A 178 20.48 67.86 -23.39
N ASN A 179 20.17 67.77 -22.11
CA ASN A 179 18.84 67.94 -21.49
C ASN A 179 17.73 66.95 -21.93
N ALA A 180 17.88 66.14 -22.98
CA ALA A 180 16.79 65.27 -23.47
C ALA A 180 16.17 64.33 -22.42
N LEU A 181 16.99 63.80 -21.49
CA LEU A 181 16.53 62.97 -20.37
C LEU A 181 15.86 63.79 -19.25
N LYS A 182 16.30 65.04 -19.04
CA LYS A 182 15.74 65.94 -18.01
C LYS A 182 14.36 66.44 -18.43
N ASP A 183 14.22 66.73 -19.71
CA ASP A 183 12.99 67.25 -20.32
C ASP A 183 12.00 66.13 -20.70
N HIS A 184 12.27 64.87 -20.30
CA HIS A 184 11.43 63.68 -20.51
C HIS A 184 11.13 63.35 -22.00
N LYS A 185 12.02 63.76 -22.91
CA LYS A 185 11.90 63.62 -24.37
C LYS A 185 12.15 62.20 -24.90
N ILE A 186 12.49 61.27 -24.01
CA ILE A 186 12.62 59.83 -24.28
C ILE A 186 11.87 59.10 -23.18
N GLN A 187 10.92 58.24 -23.54
CA GLN A 187 10.11 57.45 -22.61
C GLN A 187 10.15 55.97 -22.99
N PHE A 188 10.67 55.14 -22.09
CA PHE A 188 10.69 53.69 -22.25
C PHE A 188 9.41 53.10 -21.65
N MET A 189 8.62 52.39 -22.46
CA MET A 189 7.46 51.66 -21.96
C MET A 189 7.92 50.41 -21.20
N ASN A 190 7.93 50.50 -19.86
CA ASN A 190 8.37 49.38 -19.03
C ASN A 190 7.30 48.28 -18.93
N ASN A 191 7.49 47.19 -19.67
CA ASN A 191 6.64 46.00 -19.68
C ASN A 191 6.67 45.18 -18.36
N GLN A 192 7.53 45.52 -17.39
CA GLN A 192 7.76 44.75 -16.16
C GLN A 192 6.50 44.54 -15.30
N ALA A 193 5.56 45.49 -15.28
CA ALA A 193 4.29 45.34 -14.57
C ALA A 193 3.46 44.19 -15.18
N ASP A 194 3.21 44.21 -16.49
CA ASP A 194 2.50 43.16 -17.21
C ASP A 194 3.22 41.80 -17.13
N LEU A 195 4.55 41.80 -17.23
CA LEU A 195 5.36 40.59 -17.09
C LEU A 195 5.23 39.97 -15.69
N SER A 196 5.20 40.79 -14.64
CA SER A 196 4.97 40.30 -13.27
C SER A 196 3.56 39.70 -13.10
N ALA A 197 2.54 40.35 -13.66
CA ALA A 197 1.16 39.87 -13.61
C ALA A 197 0.93 38.60 -14.45
N LEU A 198 1.62 38.48 -15.59
CA LEU A 198 1.57 37.31 -16.47
C LEU A 198 2.31 36.12 -15.84
N SER A 199 3.47 36.36 -15.22
CA SER A 199 4.23 35.37 -14.45
C SER A 199 3.42 34.82 -13.27
N GLN A 200 2.78 35.69 -12.48
CA GLN A 200 1.89 35.27 -11.39
C GLN A 200 0.71 34.43 -11.89
N LYS A 201 0.09 34.80 -13.02
CA LYS A 201 -1.00 34.02 -13.63
C LYS A 201 -0.53 32.67 -14.17
N ALA A 202 0.66 32.60 -14.76
CA ALA A 202 1.26 31.35 -15.21
C ALA A 202 1.51 30.41 -14.02
N GLU A 203 2.06 30.91 -12.91
CA GLU A 203 2.31 30.10 -11.72
C GLU A 203 1.02 29.64 -11.02
N GLN A 204 0.01 30.51 -10.90
CA GLN A 204 -1.34 30.11 -10.47
C GLN A 204 -1.92 28.98 -11.35
N LYS A 205 -1.68 29.04 -12.67
CA LYS A 205 -2.12 28.00 -13.61
C LYS A 205 -1.33 26.70 -13.46
N ARG A 206 -0.02 26.74 -13.17
CA ARG A 206 0.76 25.55 -12.82
C ARG A 206 0.27 24.90 -11.53
N GLN A 207 -0.06 25.68 -10.50
CA GLN A 207 -0.62 25.19 -9.23
C GLN A 207 -1.99 24.52 -9.43
N LEU A 208 -2.88 25.17 -10.19
CA LEU A 208 -4.17 24.58 -10.58
C LEU A 208 -4.00 23.30 -11.43
N LEU A 209 -3.00 23.24 -12.31
CA LEU A 209 -2.69 22.06 -13.12
C LEU A 209 -2.25 20.87 -12.25
N ARG A 210 -1.42 21.09 -11.22
CA ARG A 210 -1.06 20.02 -10.25
C ARG A 210 -2.30 19.50 -9.51
N LEU A 211 -3.12 20.41 -8.99
CA LEU A 211 -4.36 20.05 -8.27
C LEU A 211 -5.32 19.26 -9.17
N LEU A 212 -5.50 19.69 -10.42
CA LEU A 212 -6.38 19.07 -11.41
C LEU A 212 -5.87 17.72 -11.92
N ALA A 213 -4.55 17.54 -12.03
CA ALA A 213 -3.94 16.25 -12.31
C ALA A 213 -4.17 15.21 -11.18
N GLY A 214 -4.61 15.66 -10.00
CA GLY A 214 -4.93 14.80 -8.87
C GLY A 214 -3.72 14.12 -8.23
N LEU A 215 -2.51 14.49 -8.64
CA LEU A 215 -1.23 13.93 -8.20
C LEU A 215 -0.56 14.87 -7.20
N ASN A 216 -0.14 14.32 -6.07
CA ASN A 216 0.58 15.05 -5.03
C ASN A 216 2.12 14.86 -5.17
N ASP A 217 2.92 15.82 -4.72
CA ASP A 217 4.39 15.81 -4.88
C ASP A 217 5.04 14.57 -4.19
N GLU A 218 4.47 14.05 -3.09
CA GLU A 218 4.85 12.74 -2.53
C GLU A 218 4.57 11.56 -3.47
N SER A 219 3.40 11.54 -4.14
CA SER A 219 3.04 10.46 -5.08
C SER A 219 3.87 10.49 -6.36
N LEU A 220 4.41 11.65 -6.72
CA LEU A 220 5.34 11.85 -7.82
C LEU A 220 6.81 11.55 -7.44
N GLY A 221 7.08 11.17 -6.18
CA GLY A 221 8.43 10.91 -5.69
C GLY A 221 9.32 12.16 -5.52
N MET A 222 8.76 13.36 -5.62
CA MET A 222 9.50 14.63 -5.54
C MET A 222 9.69 15.14 -4.10
N ALA A 223 9.00 14.54 -3.12
CA ALA A 223 9.09 14.95 -1.72
C ALA A 223 10.41 14.50 -1.06
N VAL A 224 11.35 15.42 -0.90
CA VAL A 224 12.68 15.20 -0.29
C VAL A 224 12.63 15.05 1.26
N ASN A 225 11.47 15.26 1.88
CA ASN A 225 11.33 15.25 3.34
C ASN A 225 11.49 13.84 3.94
N ARG A 226 12.51 13.66 4.80
CA ARG A 226 12.71 12.44 5.62
C ARG A 226 11.57 12.26 6.63
N GLN A 227 10.51 11.57 6.23
CA GLN A 227 9.41 11.15 7.11
C GLN A 227 9.41 9.63 7.31
N SER A 228 8.62 9.14 8.26
CA SER A 228 8.40 7.70 8.47
C SER A 228 7.81 7.06 7.21
N GLY A 229 8.22 5.84 6.87
CA GLY A 229 7.71 5.10 5.71
C GLY A 229 6.18 4.96 5.71
N VAL A 230 5.56 4.86 6.89
CA VAL A 230 4.09 4.83 7.05
C VAL A 230 3.45 6.15 6.60
N ALA A 231 4.04 7.29 6.95
CA ALA A 231 3.55 8.60 6.53
C ALA A 231 3.77 8.83 5.03
N ILE A 232 4.86 8.32 4.46
CA ILE A 232 5.11 8.34 3.02
C ILE A 232 4.08 7.49 2.27
N ALA A 233 3.80 6.27 2.74
CA ALA A 233 2.78 5.39 2.18
C ALA A 233 1.37 6.04 2.25
N GLN A 234 0.97 6.55 3.41
CA GLN A 234 -0.33 7.21 3.60
C GLN A 234 -0.48 8.48 2.73
N ARG A 235 0.60 9.25 2.52
CA ARG A 235 0.60 10.40 1.60
C ARG A 235 0.57 9.99 0.12
N LYS A 236 1.21 8.87 -0.24
CA LYS A 236 1.14 8.26 -1.58
C LYS A 236 -0.28 7.77 -1.88
N GLU A 237 -0.94 7.10 -0.93
CA GLU A 237 -2.35 6.70 -1.04
C GLU A 237 -3.30 7.91 -1.15
N SER A 238 -3.10 8.94 -0.32
CA SER A 238 -3.85 10.20 -0.40
C SER A 238 -3.65 10.89 -1.77
N GLY A 239 -2.42 10.91 -2.28
CA GLY A 239 -2.10 11.39 -3.64
C GLY A 239 -2.65 10.52 -4.78
N LEU A 240 -3.03 9.26 -4.52
CA LEU A 240 -3.74 8.41 -5.47
C LEU A 240 -5.27 8.62 -5.40
N MET A 241 -5.79 9.30 -4.38
CA MET A 241 -7.23 9.55 -4.24
C MET A 241 -7.79 10.45 -5.36
N GLY A 242 -6.99 11.40 -5.87
CA GLY A 242 -7.37 12.21 -7.04
C GLY A 242 -7.54 11.38 -8.32
N LEU A 243 -6.72 10.33 -8.49
CA LEU A 243 -6.80 9.39 -9.61
C LEU A 243 -7.74 8.20 -9.36
N GLN A 244 -8.42 8.12 -8.21
CA GLN A 244 -9.20 6.94 -7.82
C GLN A 244 -10.30 6.59 -8.84
N THR A 245 -10.92 7.58 -9.48
CA THR A 245 -11.92 7.37 -10.54
C THR A 245 -11.32 6.70 -11.79
N PHE A 246 -10.09 7.07 -12.15
CA PHE A 246 -9.36 6.48 -13.28
C PHE A 246 -8.88 5.06 -12.96
N LEU A 247 -8.36 4.84 -11.76
CA LEU A 247 -7.97 3.51 -11.29
C LEU A 247 -9.17 2.54 -11.27
N LYS A 248 -10.32 2.97 -10.72
CA LYS A 248 -11.58 2.20 -10.72
C LYS A 248 -12.06 1.85 -12.13
N ALA A 249 -12.03 2.80 -13.06
CA ALA A 249 -12.40 2.55 -14.46
C ALA A 249 -11.45 1.54 -15.14
N THR A 250 -10.16 1.56 -14.78
CA THR A 250 -9.17 0.59 -15.27
C THR A 250 -9.40 -0.80 -14.67
N ASP A 251 -9.63 -0.89 -13.36
CA ASP A 251 -9.96 -2.16 -12.67
C ASP A 251 -11.26 -2.80 -13.20
N GLU A 252 -12.27 -2.00 -13.55
CA GLU A 252 -13.50 -2.45 -14.19
C GLU A 252 -13.25 -2.97 -15.62
N MET A 253 -12.44 -2.24 -16.40
CA MET A 253 -12.04 -2.66 -17.75
C MET A 253 -11.29 -4.00 -17.73
N ASP A 254 -10.25 -4.14 -16.91
CA ASP A 254 -9.47 -5.37 -16.77
C ASP A 254 -10.36 -6.54 -16.31
N ARG A 255 -11.26 -6.31 -15.34
CA ARG A 255 -12.23 -7.32 -14.89
C ARG A 255 -13.14 -7.80 -16.02
N LEU A 256 -13.55 -6.91 -16.93
CA LEU A 256 -14.32 -7.28 -18.12
C LEU A 256 -13.47 -8.05 -19.14
N VAL A 257 -12.22 -7.65 -19.36
CA VAL A 257 -11.27 -8.33 -20.28
C VAL A 257 -11.02 -9.76 -19.82
N PHE A 258 -10.70 -9.98 -18.53
CA PHE A 258 -10.54 -11.32 -17.98
C PHE A 258 -11.82 -12.15 -18.06
N ARG A 259 -13.00 -11.56 -17.79
CA ARG A 259 -14.30 -12.26 -17.93
C ARG A 259 -14.54 -12.73 -19.37
N LEU A 260 -14.27 -11.88 -20.36
CA LEU A 260 -14.44 -12.23 -21.78
C LEU A 260 -13.42 -13.30 -22.21
N ALA A 261 -12.14 -13.14 -21.87
CA ALA A 261 -11.08 -14.11 -22.16
C ALA A 261 -11.39 -15.49 -21.56
N ILE A 262 -11.83 -15.55 -20.30
CA ILE A 262 -12.26 -16.81 -19.65
C ILE A 262 -13.44 -17.44 -20.40
N SER A 263 -14.40 -16.65 -20.88
CA SER A 263 -15.53 -17.20 -21.66
C SER A 263 -15.05 -17.85 -22.97
N PHE A 264 -14.10 -17.24 -23.69
CA PHE A 264 -13.52 -17.84 -24.89
C PHE A 264 -12.66 -19.07 -24.57
N ILE A 265 -11.91 -19.09 -23.47
CA ILE A 265 -11.19 -20.29 -23.01
C ILE A 265 -12.19 -21.44 -22.78
N CYS A 266 -13.30 -21.21 -22.08
CA CYS A 266 -14.30 -22.25 -21.81
C CYS A 266 -14.97 -22.85 -23.07
N GLU A 267 -15.01 -22.14 -24.20
CA GLU A 267 -15.68 -22.61 -25.43
C GLU A 267 -14.76 -23.15 -26.53
N TYR A 268 -13.50 -22.70 -26.54
CA TYR A 268 -12.53 -23.02 -27.59
C TYR A 268 -11.33 -23.83 -27.07
N PHE A 269 -11.11 -23.92 -25.76
CA PHE A 269 -10.02 -24.71 -25.18
C PHE A 269 -10.39 -26.20 -25.00
N THR A 270 -10.37 -26.94 -26.10
CA THR A 270 -10.74 -28.37 -26.15
C THR A 270 -9.55 -29.35 -26.05
N LYS A 271 -8.31 -28.85 -25.94
CA LYS A 271 -7.11 -29.72 -25.89
C LYS A 271 -6.94 -30.38 -24.53
N GLU A 272 -6.45 -31.62 -24.52
CA GLU A 272 -5.97 -32.28 -23.30
C GLU A 272 -4.71 -31.58 -22.77
N GLN A 273 -4.62 -31.41 -21.45
CA GLN A 273 -3.42 -30.93 -20.76
C GLN A 273 -3.20 -31.68 -19.44
N VAL A 274 -1.92 -31.86 -19.10
CA VAL A 274 -1.47 -32.44 -17.83
C VAL A 274 -0.76 -31.35 -17.03
N PHE A 275 -1.35 -30.96 -15.91
CA PHE A 275 -0.76 -30.00 -14.98
C PHE A 275 0.02 -30.74 -13.91
N LYS A 276 1.29 -30.33 -13.69
CA LYS A 276 2.11 -30.82 -12.58
C LYS A 276 2.07 -29.79 -11.45
N ILE A 277 1.46 -30.15 -10.33
CA ILE A 277 1.51 -29.39 -9.08
C ILE A 277 2.67 -29.95 -8.26
N VAL A 278 3.72 -29.14 -8.10
CA VAL A 278 4.90 -29.47 -7.28
C VAL A 278 4.68 -28.91 -5.87
N ASP A 279 4.30 -29.76 -4.93
CA ASP A 279 4.07 -29.40 -3.53
C ASP A 279 5.21 -29.95 -2.66
N ARG A 280 6.02 -29.06 -2.06
CA ARG A 280 7.19 -29.44 -1.22
C ARG A 280 6.80 -30.21 0.06
N LYS A 281 5.51 -30.26 0.44
CA LYS A 281 5.00 -31.01 1.59
C LYS A 281 4.14 -32.22 1.23
N VAL A 282 3.40 -32.18 0.12
CA VAL A 282 2.42 -33.24 -0.27
C VAL A 282 2.83 -34.00 -1.55
N GLY A 283 3.94 -33.62 -2.18
CA GLY A 283 4.53 -34.31 -3.33
C GLY A 283 3.93 -33.92 -4.68
N ASP A 284 4.53 -34.46 -5.74
CA ASP A 284 4.14 -34.21 -7.13
C ASP A 284 2.74 -34.77 -7.44
N ARG A 285 1.78 -33.89 -7.73
CA ARG A 285 0.43 -34.27 -8.16
C ARG A 285 0.20 -33.90 -9.62
N TYR A 286 -0.19 -34.88 -10.43
CA TYR A 286 -0.50 -34.70 -11.85
C TYR A 286 -2.02 -34.68 -12.06
N PHE A 287 -2.55 -33.58 -12.58
CA PHE A 287 -3.98 -33.44 -12.89
C PHE A 287 -4.20 -33.34 -14.40
N LYS A 288 -5.10 -34.16 -14.94
CA LYS A 288 -5.42 -34.17 -16.37
C LYS A 288 -6.78 -33.52 -16.66
N ILE A 289 -6.77 -32.54 -17.55
CA ILE A 289 -7.95 -31.79 -18.01
C ILE A 289 -8.27 -32.21 -19.46
N ASN A 290 -9.56 -32.27 -19.81
CA ASN A 290 -10.10 -32.66 -21.13
C ASN A 290 -9.85 -34.11 -21.59
N SER A 291 -9.22 -35.00 -20.81
CA SER A 291 -9.00 -36.43 -21.16
C SER A 291 -10.27 -37.29 -21.22
N SER A 292 -11.39 -36.83 -20.69
CA SER A 292 -12.65 -37.56 -20.59
C SER A 292 -13.81 -36.58 -20.43
N ASP A 293 -15.03 -36.97 -20.80
CA ASP A 293 -16.20 -36.07 -20.83
C ASP A 293 -16.64 -35.60 -19.41
N ASN A 294 -16.19 -36.30 -18.36
CA ASN A 294 -16.29 -35.86 -16.95
C ASN A 294 -15.23 -34.80 -16.56
N ASN A 295 -14.04 -34.82 -17.18
CA ASN A 295 -12.93 -33.89 -16.91
C ASN A 295 -12.85 -32.76 -17.96
N LYS A 296 -13.87 -32.64 -18.81
CA LYS A 296 -13.97 -31.64 -19.86
C LYS A 296 -14.27 -30.27 -19.27
N ILE A 297 -13.60 -29.23 -19.76
CA ILE A 297 -13.95 -27.85 -19.40
C ILE A 297 -15.38 -27.59 -19.90
N ARG A 298 -16.30 -27.35 -18.96
CA ARG A 298 -17.69 -26.96 -19.23
C ARG A 298 -17.86 -25.48 -18.88
N PRO A 299 -18.71 -24.72 -19.61
CA PRO A 299 -19.07 -23.37 -19.22
C PRO A 299 -19.93 -23.40 -17.93
N LEU A 300 -19.25 -23.37 -16.80
CA LEU A 300 -19.82 -23.38 -15.45
C LEU A 300 -19.86 -21.95 -14.89
N LYS A 301 -20.89 -21.67 -14.07
CA LYS A 301 -21.06 -20.39 -13.39
C LYS A 301 -20.13 -20.30 -12.17
N PHE A 302 -18.84 -20.03 -12.41
CA PHE A 302 -17.87 -19.74 -11.36
C PHE A 302 -18.07 -18.33 -10.79
N ASP A 303 -18.07 -18.19 -9.46
CA ASP A 303 -18.10 -16.89 -8.79
C ASP A 303 -16.67 -16.34 -8.62
N LEU A 304 -16.15 -15.75 -9.70
CA LEU A 304 -14.77 -15.27 -9.77
C LEU A 304 -14.63 -13.88 -9.16
N ILE A 305 -14.25 -13.85 -7.87
CA ILE A 305 -13.91 -12.62 -7.14
C ILE A 305 -12.54 -12.10 -7.62
N LEU A 306 -12.51 -11.49 -8.80
CA LEU A 306 -11.35 -10.78 -9.35
C LEU A 306 -11.06 -9.54 -8.49
N LYS A 307 -10.03 -9.61 -7.64
CA LYS A 307 -9.47 -8.48 -6.91
C LYS A 307 -8.34 -7.87 -7.73
N SER A 308 -8.38 -6.55 -7.92
CA SER A 308 -7.17 -5.82 -8.34
C SER A 308 -6.23 -5.75 -7.14
N GLN A 309 -4.96 -6.05 -7.36
CA GLN A 309 -3.86 -5.84 -6.42
C GLN A 309 -2.77 -5.08 -7.16
N LEU A 310 -2.18 -4.08 -6.51
CA LEU A 310 -0.99 -3.43 -7.02
C LEU A 310 0.10 -4.50 -7.20
N LYS A 311 0.77 -4.52 -8.36
CA LYS A 311 1.90 -5.45 -8.63
C LYS A 311 3.11 -5.24 -7.72
N THR A 312 3.04 -4.22 -6.87
CA THR A 312 4.02 -3.86 -5.86
C THR A 312 3.37 -3.94 -4.47
N GLU A 313 3.11 -5.15 -3.97
CA GLU A 313 3.46 -5.41 -2.58
C GLU A 313 4.98 -5.45 -2.56
N SER A 314 5.65 -4.36 -2.15
CA SER A 314 7.10 -4.41 -2.05
C SER A 314 7.51 -5.44 -1.01
N ARG A 315 8.68 -6.06 -1.18
CA ARG A 315 9.34 -6.85 -0.13
C ARG A 315 9.44 -6.04 1.17
N ASP A 316 9.54 -4.72 1.08
CA ASP A 316 9.61 -3.80 2.21
C ASP A 316 8.24 -3.56 2.88
N GLU A 317 7.14 -3.66 2.13
CA GLU A 317 5.77 -3.57 2.64
C GLU A 317 5.37 -4.89 3.32
N LYS A 318 5.73 -6.04 2.72
CA LYS A 318 5.65 -7.35 3.39
C LYS A 318 6.46 -7.37 4.68
N TRP A 319 7.71 -6.90 4.64
CA TRP A 319 8.56 -6.76 5.83
C TRP A 319 7.94 -5.87 6.90
N TYR A 320 7.32 -4.75 6.51
CA TYR A 320 6.62 -3.87 7.44
C TYR A 320 5.44 -4.58 8.11
N ASN A 321 4.59 -5.26 7.34
CA ASN A 321 3.46 -6.03 7.87
C ASN A 321 3.91 -7.14 8.84
N TRP A 322 4.99 -7.88 8.49
CA TRP A 322 5.59 -8.87 9.38
C TRP A 322 6.19 -8.24 10.65
N ASN A 323 6.81 -7.06 10.54
CA ASN A 323 7.36 -6.34 11.69
C ASN A 323 6.24 -5.90 12.67
N GLU A 324 5.11 -5.37 12.18
CA GLU A 324 3.97 -5.05 13.05
C GLU A 324 3.34 -6.30 13.68
N LEU A 325 3.19 -7.40 12.93
CA LEU A 325 2.76 -8.69 13.49
C LEU A 325 3.70 -9.20 14.59
N LEU A 326 5.02 -9.07 14.39
CA LEU A 326 6.02 -9.46 15.38
C LEU A 326 6.00 -8.55 16.63
N LYS A 327 5.83 -7.24 16.47
CA LYS A 327 5.67 -6.29 17.60
C LYS A 327 4.43 -6.60 18.45
N ILE A 328 3.32 -6.97 17.82
CA ILE A 328 2.08 -7.33 18.51
C ILE A 328 2.24 -8.69 19.20
N LEU A 329 2.83 -9.69 18.54
CA LEU A 329 2.85 -11.05 19.07
C LEU A 329 3.99 -11.32 20.08
N ALA A 330 5.17 -10.70 19.93
CA ALA A 330 6.30 -10.91 20.83
C ALA A 330 5.98 -10.71 22.33
N PRO A 331 5.24 -9.67 22.77
CA PRO A 331 4.84 -9.53 24.17
C PRO A 331 3.69 -10.45 24.60
N ILE A 332 2.96 -11.07 23.67
CA ILE A 332 1.80 -11.93 23.96
C ILE A 332 2.19 -13.42 24.01
N ARG A 333 2.97 -13.88 23.03
CA ARG A 333 3.35 -15.29 22.81
C ARG A 333 4.78 -15.38 22.23
N PRO A 334 5.83 -15.13 23.03
CA PRO A 334 7.22 -15.18 22.56
C PRO A 334 7.61 -16.53 21.95
N ASP A 335 7.05 -17.64 22.46
CA ASP A 335 7.28 -19.01 21.98
C ASP A 335 6.93 -19.23 20.49
N LEU A 336 6.08 -18.37 19.91
CA LEU A 336 5.69 -18.45 18.50
C LEU A 336 6.65 -17.71 17.57
N VAL A 337 7.43 -16.75 18.08
CA VAL A 337 8.32 -15.91 17.26
C VAL A 337 9.36 -16.75 16.48
N PRO A 338 10.04 -17.76 17.06
CA PRO A 338 10.99 -18.61 16.32
C PRO A 338 10.34 -19.41 15.17
N ASN A 339 9.04 -19.69 15.25
CA ASN A 339 8.29 -20.40 14.21
C ASN A 339 7.80 -19.47 13.08
N LEU A 340 7.70 -18.16 13.35
CA LEU A 340 7.24 -17.16 12.39
C LEU A 340 8.38 -16.57 11.54
N VAL A 341 9.60 -16.46 12.07
CA VAL A 341 10.77 -16.01 11.28
C VAL A 341 10.99 -16.87 10.01
N PRO A 342 10.90 -18.22 10.06
CA PRO A 342 10.81 -19.08 8.88
C PRO A 342 9.73 -18.68 7.86
N LEU A 343 8.54 -18.29 8.30
CA LEU A 343 7.41 -17.98 7.42
C LEU A 343 7.55 -16.60 6.78
N MET A 344 7.98 -15.60 7.57
CA MET A 344 8.35 -14.26 7.11
C MET A 344 9.39 -14.32 5.98
N LEU A 345 10.48 -15.08 6.17
CA LEU A 345 11.55 -15.16 5.18
C LEU A 345 11.10 -15.80 3.86
N ASN A 346 10.23 -16.83 3.91
CA ASN A 346 9.65 -17.43 2.71
C ASN A 346 8.73 -16.47 1.97
N ASP A 347 7.89 -15.71 2.67
CA ASP A 347 6.98 -14.71 2.08
C ASP A 347 7.72 -13.50 1.46
N MET A 348 8.96 -13.25 1.87
CA MET A 348 9.85 -12.25 1.27
C MET A 348 10.60 -12.72 0.01
N ASP A 349 10.44 -13.98 -0.41
CA ASP A 349 11.17 -14.61 -1.53
C ASP A 349 12.70 -14.41 -1.46
N SER A 350 13.27 -14.35 -0.25
CA SER A 350 14.70 -14.09 -0.07
C SER A 350 15.55 -15.27 -0.55
N PRO A 351 16.65 -15.07 -1.31
CA PRO A 351 17.52 -16.17 -1.75
C PRO A 351 18.17 -16.91 -0.57
N ILE A 352 18.36 -16.22 0.57
CA ILE A 352 18.94 -16.77 1.80
C ILE A 352 17.90 -17.53 2.65
N THR A 353 16.68 -17.76 2.12
CA THR A 353 15.62 -18.52 2.81
C THR A 353 16.09 -19.91 3.22
N ASN A 354 16.60 -20.70 2.27
CA ASN A 354 16.98 -22.09 2.55
C ASN A 354 18.10 -22.16 3.60
N ASP A 355 19.13 -21.34 3.47
CA ASP A 355 20.28 -21.28 4.39
C ASP A 355 19.86 -20.91 5.83
N VAL A 356 18.95 -19.93 5.98
CA VAL A 356 18.45 -19.52 7.31
C VAL A 356 17.46 -20.56 7.87
N LEU A 357 16.65 -21.20 7.02
CA LEU A 357 15.79 -22.32 7.43
C LEU A 357 16.63 -23.51 7.92
N GLU A 358 17.73 -23.82 7.23
CA GLU A 358 18.69 -24.86 7.61
C GLU A 358 19.41 -24.49 8.91
N ALA A 359 19.90 -23.25 9.06
CA ALA A 359 20.50 -22.76 10.30
C ALA A 359 19.54 -22.84 11.50
N ILE A 360 18.26 -22.49 11.32
CA ILE A 360 17.22 -22.60 12.36
C ILE A 360 16.88 -24.07 12.66
N GLN A 361 16.83 -24.95 11.65
CA GLN A 361 16.62 -26.39 11.85
C GLN A 361 17.78 -27.02 12.61
N ASN A 362 19.03 -26.69 12.25
CA ASN A 362 20.23 -27.14 12.94
C ASN A 362 20.31 -26.61 14.38
N ALA A 363 19.97 -25.34 14.62
CA ALA A 363 19.88 -24.80 15.98
C ALA A 363 18.82 -25.50 16.83
N ASN A 364 17.63 -25.76 16.28
CA ASN A 364 16.57 -26.50 16.97
C ASN A 364 16.95 -27.98 17.21
N ALA A 365 17.63 -28.62 16.27
CA ALA A 365 18.15 -29.98 16.43
C ALA A 365 19.19 -30.04 17.57
N LEU A 366 20.17 -29.14 17.56
CA LEU A 366 21.19 -29.01 18.61
C LEU A 366 20.59 -28.70 20.00
N GLN A 367 19.50 -27.91 20.06
CA GLN A 367 18.75 -27.70 21.31
C GLN A 367 18.03 -28.97 21.76
N GLN A 368 17.39 -29.72 20.85
CA GLN A 368 16.72 -30.98 21.20
C GLN A 368 17.70 -32.09 21.59
N GLU A 369 18.88 -32.15 20.96
CA GLU A 369 19.96 -33.06 21.35
C GLU A 369 20.55 -32.68 22.71
N SER A 370 20.83 -31.39 22.94
CA SER A 370 21.21 -30.86 24.26
C SER A 370 20.19 -31.19 25.35
N ALA A 371 18.89 -31.09 25.05
CA ALA A 371 17.81 -31.42 25.98
C ALA A 371 17.73 -32.94 26.28
N LYS A 372 17.99 -33.79 25.28
CA LYS A 372 18.04 -35.26 25.45
C LYS A 372 19.30 -35.70 26.21
N ALA A 373 20.45 -35.11 25.91
CA ALA A 373 21.72 -35.39 26.58
C ALA A 373 21.68 -34.98 28.07
N ASN A 374 21.08 -33.84 28.39
CA ASN A 374 20.92 -33.37 29.77
C ASN A 374 19.70 -33.97 30.50
N ALA A 375 18.88 -34.83 29.87
CA ALA A 375 17.72 -35.43 30.53
C ALA A 375 18.06 -36.20 31.84
N PRO A 376 19.02 -37.14 31.87
CA PRO A 376 19.42 -37.79 33.12
C PRO A 376 20.12 -36.82 34.10
N TYR A 377 20.90 -35.85 33.60
CA TYR A 377 21.63 -34.90 34.43
C TYR A 377 20.67 -33.91 35.15
N ASN A 378 19.65 -33.42 34.46
CA ASN A 378 18.60 -32.59 35.06
C ASN A 378 17.75 -33.38 36.07
N GLN A 379 17.44 -34.66 35.82
CA GLN A 379 16.78 -35.49 36.83
C GLN A 379 17.66 -35.68 38.07
N GLN A 380 18.98 -35.84 37.90
CA GLN A 380 19.91 -35.99 39.01
C GLN A 380 20.11 -34.67 39.79
N ILE A 381 20.15 -33.52 39.10
CA ILE A 381 20.15 -32.19 39.73
C ILE A 381 18.84 -31.93 40.48
N GLN A 382 17.68 -32.23 39.88
CA GLN A 382 16.39 -32.11 40.57
C GLN A 382 16.30 -33.03 41.78
N ALA A 383 16.78 -34.28 41.70
CA ALA A 383 16.83 -35.19 42.84
C ALA A 383 17.74 -34.66 43.97
N LEU A 384 18.91 -34.10 43.63
CA LEU A 384 19.81 -33.47 44.60
C LEU A 384 19.25 -32.17 45.19
N GLN A 385 18.50 -31.38 44.41
CA GLN A 385 17.79 -30.20 44.91
C GLN A 385 16.60 -30.59 45.81
N ILE A 386 15.85 -31.64 45.46
CA ILE A 386 14.78 -32.20 46.30
C ILE A 386 15.36 -32.74 47.61
N GLN A 387 16.49 -33.47 47.58
CA GLN A 387 17.17 -33.91 48.80
C GLN A 387 17.67 -32.74 49.64
N LYS A 388 18.22 -31.68 49.03
CA LYS A 388 18.61 -30.47 49.77
C LYS A 388 17.40 -29.77 50.40
N LEU A 389 16.31 -29.59 49.65
CA LEU A 389 15.07 -29.01 50.18
C LEU A 389 14.49 -29.86 51.30
N GLN A 390 14.52 -31.19 51.17
CA GLN A 390 14.02 -32.12 52.18
C GLN A 390 14.89 -32.11 53.44
N ALA A 391 16.21 -31.98 53.31
CA ALA A 391 17.12 -31.78 54.43
C ALA A 391 16.91 -30.41 55.12
N GLU A 392 16.69 -29.34 54.35
CA GLU A 392 16.39 -28.00 54.87
C GLU A 392 15.01 -27.94 55.55
N ILE A 393 14.00 -28.63 55.00
CA ILE A 393 12.69 -28.84 55.64
C ILE A 393 12.86 -29.63 56.95
N LEU A 394 13.66 -30.69 56.97
CA LEU A 394 13.95 -31.44 58.20
C LEU A 394 14.74 -30.61 59.23
N GLU A 395 15.66 -29.74 58.81
CA GLU A 395 16.37 -28.84 59.72
C GLU A 395 15.43 -27.76 60.28
N LEU A 396 14.55 -27.20 59.45
CA LEU A 396 13.51 -26.25 59.87
C LEU A 396 12.47 -26.91 60.80
N GLN A 397 12.07 -28.16 60.52
CA GLN A 397 11.21 -28.94 61.40
C GLN A 397 11.93 -29.27 62.72
N ALA A 398 13.20 -29.67 62.71
CA ALA A 398 13.97 -29.93 63.93
C ALA A 398 14.19 -28.64 64.76
N LYS A 399 14.36 -27.48 64.12
CA LYS A 399 14.35 -26.17 64.79
C LYS A 399 12.97 -25.87 65.37
N ALA A 400 11.89 -26.07 64.62
CA ALA A 400 10.52 -25.87 65.09
C ALA A 400 10.17 -26.80 66.27
N HIS A 401 10.59 -28.06 66.23
CA HIS A 401 10.47 -29.00 67.36
C HIS A 401 11.26 -28.52 68.58
N LYS A 402 12.52 -28.06 68.42
CA LYS A 402 13.27 -27.48 69.55
C LYS A 402 12.61 -26.22 70.13
N TYR A 403 12.04 -25.36 69.31
CA TYR A 403 11.26 -24.20 69.78
C TYR A 403 9.94 -24.62 70.44
N ALA A 404 9.28 -25.68 69.96
CA ALA A 404 8.06 -26.23 70.58
C ALA A 404 8.36 -26.93 71.92
N GLU A 405 9.47 -27.68 72.02
CA GLU A 405 9.95 -28.29 73.27
C GLU A 405 10.39 -27.23 74.29
N GLN A 406 11.09 -26.18 73.85
CA GLN A 406 11.38 -25.01 74.70
C GLN A 406 10.10 -24.28 75.13
N GLY A 407 9.10 -24.19 74.25
CA GLY A 407 7.76 -23.69 74.57
C GLY A 407 7.04 -24.56 75.61
N ALA A 408 7.08 -25.88 75.46
CA ALA A 408 6.46 -26.85 76.39
C ALA A 408 7.18 -26.88 77.75
N LEU A 409 8.52 -26.78 77.77
CA LEU A 409 9.28 -26.58 79.00
C LEU A 409 8.92 -25.25 79.68
N SER A 410 8.77 -24.17 78.90
CA SER A 410 8.30 -22.87 79.42
C SER A 410 6.86 -22.93 79.94
N GLN A 411 6.01 -23.79 79.36
CA GLN A 411 4.63 -24.00 79.84
C GLN A 411 4.62 -24.83 81.12
N THR A 412 5.37 -25.92 81.20
CA THR A 412 5.45 -26.75 82.41
C THR A 412 6.13 -26.05 83.59
N THR A 413 7.06 -25.11 83.37
CA THR A 413 7.52 -24.21 84.45
C THR A 413 6.43 -23.25 84.90
N ASN A 414 5.71 -22.60 83.97
CA ASN A 414 4.59 -21.72 84.29
C ASN A 414 3.41 -22.45 85.00
N GLU A 415 3.18 -23.73 84.69
CA GLU A 415 2.18 -24.56 85.36
C GLU A 415 2.66 -25.04 86.73
N SER A 416 3.95 -25.38 86.89
CA SER A 416 4.56 -25.69 88.18
C SER A 416 4.51 -24.49 89.14
N GLU A 417 4.78 -23.29 88.63
CA GLU A 417 4.64 -22.04 89.40
C GLU A 417 3.18 -21.79 89.82
N LYS A 418 2.20 -22.02 88.93
CA LYS A 418 0.78 -21.91 89.26
C LYS A 418 0.31 -22.96 90.27
N ILE A 419 0.81 -24.19 90.21
CA ILE A 419 0.48 -25.25 91.18
C ILE A 419 1.03 -24.88 92.57
N ASN A 420 2.27 -24.40 92.65
CA ASN A 420 2.86 -23.92 93.90
C ASN A 420 2.11 -22.69 94.47
N GLN A 421 1.67 -21.78 93.61
CA GLN A 421 0.79 -20.66 94.02
C GLN A 421 -0.57 -21.16 94.52
N ALA A 422 -1.19 -22.15 93.88
CA ALA A 422 -2.48 -22.70 94.30
C ALA A 422 -2.41 -23.33 95.69
N VAL A 423 -1.34 -24.09 96.01
CA VAL A 423 -1.15 -24.69 97.34
C VAL A 423 -0.85 -23.62 98.41
N ALA A 424 -0.07 -22.59 98.08
CA ALA A 424 0.19 -21.47 99.00
C ALA A 424 -1.07 -20.63 99.30
N ILE A 425 -2.02 -20.56 98.36
CA ILE A 425 -3.29 -19.82 98.52
C ILE A 425 -4.28 -20.59 99.42
N SER A 426 -4.23 -21.93 99.49
CA SER A 426 -5.15 -22.72 100.33
C SER A 426 -4.93 -22.59 101.85
N GLU A 427 -3.75 -22.18 102.32
CA GLU A 427 -3.49 -21.99 103.76
C GLU A 427 -3.74 -20.55 104.26
N MET A 428 -3.77 -19.55 103.36
CA MET A 428 -3.88 -18.12 103.72
C MET A 428 -5.30 -17.52 103.63
N GLN A 429 -6.35 -18.36 103.59
CA GLN A 429 -7.75 -17.89 103.65
C GLN A 429 -8.39 -17.95 105.05
N GLN A 430 -7.65 -18.27 106.12
CA GLN A 430 -8.21 -18.38 107.47
C GLN A 430 -7.94 -17.20 108.41
N GLU A 431 -7.00 -16.30 108.10
CA GLU A 431 -6.81 -15.03 108.83
C GLU A 431 -6.83 -13.83 107.87
N ASN A 432 -8.03 -13.45 107.43
CA ASN A 432 -8.23 -12.22 106.67
C ASN A 432 -9.51 -11.49 107.10
N ALA A 433 -9.39 -10.74 108.20
CA ALA A 433 -10.48 -9.97 108.78
C ALA A 433 -10.00 -8.61 109.34
N ASN A 434 -9.34 -7.79 108.50
CA ASN A 434 -9.51 -6.33 108.45
C ASN A 434 -8.64 -5.69 107.35
N ASN A 435 -9.14 -4.64 106.69
CA ASN A 435 -8.45 -3.96 105.59
C ASN A 435 -7.35 -3.00 106.06
N ALA A 436 -6.19 -3.01 105.37
CA ALA A 436 -5.23 -1.90 105.40
C ALA A 436 -4.44 -1.77 104.07
N ASN A 437 -4.74 -0.69 103.34
CA ASN A 437 -3.88 0.18 102.53
C ASN A 437 -2.48 -0.27 102.02
N ASN A 438 -2.29 0.06 100.73
CA ASN A 438 -1.14 0.76 100.13
C ASN A 438 0.16 0.03 99.68
N GLU A 439 0.66 0.60 98.56
CA GLU A 439 2.07 0.84 98.22
C GLU A 439 3.01 -0.33 97.84
N THR A 440 3.17 -0.48 96.52
CA THR A 440 4.48 -0.56 95.84
C THR A 440 5.59 0.24 96.57
N PRO A 441 6.88 -0.19 96.59
CA PRO A 441 7.60 -0.35 95.31
C PRO A 441 8.85 -1.27 95.24
N ALA A 442 9.27 -1.51 93.99
CA ALA A 442 10.65 -1.82 93.57
C ALA A 442 11.20 -3.21 94.00
N ASN A 443 12.40 -3.66 93.61
CA ASN A 443 13.53 -2.95 92.99
C ASN A 443 14.47 -3.90 92.20
N LYS A 444 14.91 -3.50 91.00
CA LYS A 444 16.20 -3.91 90.38
C LYS A 444 16.31 -5.43 89.98
N PRO A 445 17.40 -5.90 89.30
CA PRO A 445 18.66 -5.20 89.02
C PRO A 445 19.15 -5.09 87.57
N ASN A 446 20.09 -4.15 87.45
CA ASN A 446 21.25 -4.10 86.54
C ASN A 446 21.66 -5.46 85.92
N LYS A 447 22.20 -5.52 84.70
CA LYS A 447 23.31 -4.72 84.16
C LYS A 447 23.08 -4.44 82.65
N LYS A 448 23.36 -3.27 82.05
CA LYS A 448 24.49 -2.30 82.14
C LYS A 448 25.83 -2.83 81.60
N LEU A 449 26.62 -1.88 81.07
CA LEU A 449 27.84 -2.05 80.23
C LEU A 449 27.50 -2.51 78.79
N LYS A 450 28.09 -1.95 77.73
CA LYS A 450 29.00 -0.79 77.62
C LYS A 450 28.98 -0.15 76.20
N THR A 451 29.49 1.08 76.14
CA THR A 451 30.21 1.75 75.03
C THR A 451 30.94 0.81 74.04
N SER A 452 31.17 1.08 72.75
CA SER A 452 30.86 2.21 71.82
C SER A 452 31.29 1.75 70.37
N ASP A 453 31.40 2.51 69.28
CA ASP A 453 31.40 3.96 68.99
C ASP A 453 31.07 4.27 67.49
N LYS A 454 30.99 5.57 67.14
CA LYS A 454 31.19 6.25 65.82
C LYS A 454 31.31 5.46 64.49
N THR A 455 30.51 5.93 63.49
CA THR A 455 30.84 6.17 62.05
C THR A 455 31.25 4.98 61.13
N THR A 456 30.99 4.92 59.80
CA THR A 456 30.15 5.56 58.74
C THR A 456 30.29 4.64 57.48
N TRP A 457 29.54 4.70 56.36
CA TRP A 457 28.61 5.66 55.71
C TRP A 457 27.18 5.02 55.62
N ARG A 458 26.10 5.45 54.92
CA ARG A 458 25.80 6.24 53.69
C ARG A 458 26.19 5.51 52.38
N LYS A 459 25.34 5.43 51.33
CA LYS A 459 24.27 6.35 50.87
C LYS A 459 23.07 5.62 50.21
N TYR A 460 21.85 6.14 50.40
CA TYR A 460 20.79 6.17 49.36
C TYR A 460 21.11 7.31 48.36
N PRO A 461 20.59 7.32 47.11
CA PRO A 461 19.21 7.72 46.78
C PRO A 461 18.53 6.78 45.75
N SER A 462 17.27 6.95 45.33
CA SER A 462 15.97 7.35 45.92
C SER A 462 15.03 7.63 44.73
N ALA A 463 13.72 7.41 44.87
CA ALA A 463 12.78 7.72 43.79
C ALA A 463 12.72 9.22 43.46
N GLN A 464 12.36 9.55 42.21
CA GLN A 464 11.69 10.80 41.87
C GLN A 464 10.47 10.51 40.99
N ASN A 465 9.33 10.97 41.50
CA ASN A 465 8.19 11.59 40.82
C ASN A 465 7.64 10.92 39.54
N LEU A 466 6.39 10.48 39.66
CA LEU A 466 5.36 10.75 38.65
C LEU A 466 4.01 10.92 39.38
N ASP A 467 3.73 12.16 39.78
CA ASP A 467 2.36 12.64 39.97
C ASP A 467 1.83 13.10 38.60
N TYR A 468 0.56 12.77 38.30
CA TYR A 468 -0.20 13.08 37.08
C TYR A 468 0.25 12.39 35.77
#